data_AF-A0A9W8JJ34-F1
#
_entry.id   AF-A0A9W8JJ34-F1
#
_cell.length_a   1.000
_cell.length_b   1.000
_cell.length_c   1.000
_cell.angle_alpha   90.00
_cell.angle_beta   90.00
_cell.angle_gamma   90.00
#
_symmetry.space_group_name_H-M   'P 1'
#
loop_
_entity.id
_entity.type
_entity.pdbx_description
1 polymer ?
#
loop_
_entity_poly.entity_id
_entity_poly.type
_entity_poly.pdbx_seq_one_letter_code
_entity_poly.pdbx_strand_id
1 'polypeptide(L)'
;MSTNNNIAGSRRINPPGASPKLTEAQVWKGLEIKARDPADFVPSVTSCEVVKDTEKSVTRVVSFGGNPPITEEIEIHNGAIIYFNSADIGTSITNTLSYDEDGELILTFCFAGGIPGTQASDLPPSRQELGKRVSAGVQHTISTIRKLVENGTITV
;
A
#
# COMPACT_ATOMS: atom_id res chain seq x y z
N MET A 1 -26.51 7.75 -0.09
CA MET A 1 -25.66 6.65 -0.55
C MET A 1 -24.31 6.86 0.08
N SER A 2 -23.81 5.92 0.90
CA SER A 2 -22.44 6.01 1.42
C SER A 2 -21.49 6.18 0.24
N THR A 3 -20.82 7.32 0.14
CA THR A 3 -19.77 7.56 -0.85
C THR A 3 -18.57 6.71 -0.45
N ASN A 4 -18.65 5.41 -0.72
CA ASN A 4 -17.51 4.53 -0.55
C ASN A 4 -16.43 5.04 -1.51
N ASN A 5 -15.36 5.57 -0.94
CA ASN A 5 -14.29 6.29 -1.63
C ASN A 5 -13.44 5.31 -2.45
N ASN A 6 -13.98 4.88 -3.59
CA ASN A 6 -13.30 4.03 -4.55
C ASN A 6 -12.31 4.87 -5.37
N ILE A 7 -11.03 4.55 -5.27
CA ILE A 7 -9.98 5.38 -5.88
C ILE A 7 -8.73 4.55 -6.13
N ALA A 8 -8.00 4.91 -7.18
CA ALA A 8 -6.68 4.38 -7.43
C ALA A 8 -5.69 5.53 -7.64
N GLY A 9 -4.42 5.25 -7.38
CA GLY A 9 -3.32 6.14 -7.66
C GLY A 9 -2.09 5.35 -8.06
N SER A 10 -1.29 5.91 -8.97
CA SER A 10 -0.12 5.24 -9.54
C SER A 10 1.09 6.17 -9.55
N ARG A 11 2.28 5.58 -9.46
CA ARG A 11 3.56 6.27 -9.62
C ARG A 11 4.55 5.39 -10.37
N ARG A 12 5.33 6.02 -11.25
CA ARG A 12 6.58 5.45 -11.75
C ARG A 12 7.50 5.19 -10.55
N ILE A 13 8.11 4.02 -10.50
CA ILE A 13 9.03 3.62 -9.44
C ILE A 13 10.40 4.27 -9.65
N ASN A 14 10.84 4.42 -10.89
CA ASN A 14 12.12 5.04 -11.24
C ASN A 14 11.93 6.26 -12.14
N PRO A 15 11.23 7.32 -11.69
CA PRO A 15 11.12 8.54 -12.49
C PRO A 15 12.51 9.15 -12.74
N PRO A 16 12.67 10.03 -13.76
CA PRO A 16 13.93 10.71 -14.02
C PRO A 16 14.53 11.35 -12.76
N GLY A 17 15.80 11.08 -12.49
CA GLY A 17 16.51 11.56 -11.28
C GLY A 17 16.33 10.72 -10.02
N ALA A 18 15.55 9.63 -10.06
CA ALA A 18 15.44 8.72 -8.93
C ALA A 18 16.78 8.01 -8.63
N SER A 19 17.17 8.01 -7.36
CA SER A 19 18.35 7.31 -6.85
C SER A 19 18.06 6.76 -5.44
N PRO A 20 18.51 5.54 -5.11
CA PRO A 20 18.91 4.50 -6.06
C PRO A 20 17.74 4.11 -6.97
N LYS A 21 18.05 3.58 -8.15
CA LYS A 21 17.03 2.90 -8.96
C LYS A 21 16.67 1.59 -8.27
N LEU A 22 15.37 1.36 -8.09
CA LEU A 22 14.86 0.12 -7.50
C LEU A 22 14.69 -0.94 -8.59
N THR A 23 15.14 -2.15 -8.32
CA THR A 23 14.80 -3.33 -9.13
C THR A 23 13.41 -3.86 -8.77
N GLU A 24 12.81 -4.68 -9.63
CA GLU A 24 11.52 -5.31 -9.35
C GLU A 24 11.58 -6.15 -8.06
N ALA A 25 12.64 -6.93 -7.85
CA ALA A 25 12.84 -7.75 -6.67
C ALA A 25 12.91 -6.92 -5.38
N GLN A 26 13.58 -5.76 -5.41
CA GLN A 26 13.66 -4.84 -4.27
C GLN A 26 12.29 -4.24 -3.93
N VAL A 27 11.51 -3.88 -4.96
CA VAL A 27 10.13 -3.40 -4.77
C VAL A 27 9.28 -4.47 -4.12
N TRP A 28 9.32 -5.70 -4.65
CA TRP A 28 8.58 -6.83 -4.07
C TRP A 28 8.95 -7.06 -2.61
N LYS A 29 10.25 -7.08 -2.31
CA LYS A 29 10.70 -7.26 -0.93
C LYS A 29 10.18 -6.16 -0.01
N GLY A 30 10.17 -4.92 -0.49
CA GLY A 30 9.59 -3.79 0.25
C GLY A 30 8.08 -3.91 0.48
N LEU A 31 7.32 -4.39 -0.52
CA LEU A 31 5.88 -4.62 -0.38
C LEU A 31 5.57 -5.78 0.58
N GLU A 32 6.37 -6.84 0.58
CA GLU A 32 6.29 -7.94 1.55
C GLU A 32 6.54 -7.47 2.99
N ILE A 33 7.52 -6.57 3.19
CA ILE A 33 7.77 -5.95 4.50
C ILE A 33 6.55 -5.13 4.90
N LYS A 34 6.04 -4.24 4.02
CA LYS A 34 4.84 -3.42 4.28
C LYS A 34 3.60 -4.26 4.63
N ALA A 35 3.46 -5.46 4.05
CA ALA A 35 2.35 -6.35 4.34
C ALA A 35 2.40 -6.91 5.78
N ARG A 36 3.60 -7.08 6.34
CA ARG A 36 3.81 -7.61 7.70
C ARG A 36 3.94 -6.51 8.75
N ASP A 37 4.64 -5.44 8.39
CA ASP A 37 4.86 -4.27 9.22
C ASP A 37 4.64 -2.98 8.40
N PRO A 38 3.42 -2.42 8.43
CA PRO A 38 3.07 -1.24 7.65
C PRO A 38 3.49 0.07 8.32
N ALA A 39 4.06 0.08 9.52
CA ALA A 39 4.24 1.30 10.33
C ALA A 39 5.06 2.39 9.60
N ASP A 40 6.19 2.02 8.99
CA ASP A 40 7.05 2.94 8.22
C ASP A 40 6.43 3.38 6.88
N PHE A 41 5.39 2.69 6.42
CA PHE A 41 4.76 2.89 5.12
C PHE A 41 3.44 3.64 5.20
N VAL A 42 2.75 3.56 6.34
CA VAL A 42 1.41 4.13 6.51
C VAL A 42 1.39 4.89 7.84
N PRO A 43 1.63 6.22 7.81
CA PRO A 43 1.78 7.02 9.04
C PRO A 43 0.57 7.01 9.99
N SER A 44 -0.61 6.62 9.50
CA SER A 44 -1.81 6.48 10.33
C SER A 44 -1.88 5.16 11.10
N VAL A 45 -1.02 4.17 10.80
CA VAL A 45 -0.99 2.92 11.55
C VAL A 45 -0.45 3.17 12.96
N THR A 46 -1.21 2.75 13.96
CA THR A 46 -0.83 2.85 15.38
C THR A 46 -0.44 1.51 15.99
N SER A 47 -0.94 0.40 15.44
CA SER A 47 -0.52 -0.95 15.81
C SER A 47 -0.72 -1.93 14.67
N CYS A 48 0.10 -2.97 14.62
CA CYS A 48 -0.05 -4.08 13.69
C CYS A 48 0.42 -5.37 14.37
N GLU A 49 -0.45 -6.38 14.42
CA GLU A 49 -0.15 -7.70 14.95
C GLU A 49 -0.40 -8.74 13.84
N VAL A 50 0.64 -9.50 13.49
CA VAL A 50 0.49 -10.61 12.53
C VAL A 50 -0.02 -11.84 13.28
N VAL A 51 -1.21 -12.32 12.90
CA VAL A 51 -1.85 -13.49 13.52
C VAL A 51 -1.57 -14.78 12.75
N LYS A 52 -1.28 -14.69 11.45
CA LYS A 52 -0.88 -15.81 10.61
C LYS A 52 0.08 -15.30 9.53
N ASP A 53 1.19 -16.01 9.35
CA ASP A 53 2.18 -15.68 8.31
C ASP A 53 2.57 -16.94 7.55
N THR A 54 2.49 -16.86 6.22
CA THR A 54 3.03 -17.83 5.29
C THR A 54 3.73 -17.08 4.17
N GLU A 55 4.42 -17.80 3.28
CA GLU A 55 5.05 -17.20 2.12
C GLU A 55 4.07 -16.41 1.23
N LYS A 56 2.85 -16.92 1.06
CA LYS A 56 1.85 -16.39 0.10
C LYS A 56 0.66 -15.70 0.74
N SER A 57 0.54 -15.75 2.07
CA SER A 57 -0.58 -15.14 2.76
C SER A 57 -0.18 -14.61 4.13
N VAL A 58 -0.71 -13.45 4.50
CA VAL A 58 -0.56 -12.86 5.83
C VAL A 58 -1.95 -12.51 6.35
N THR A 59 -2.27 -12.89 7.58
CA THR A 59 -3.44 -12.33 8.28
C THR A 59 -2.92 -11.46 9.41
N ARG A 60 -3.41 -10.23 9.50
CA ARG A 60 -2.99 -9.28 10.54
C ARG A 60 -4.17 -8.52 11.12
N VAL A 61 -4.00 -8.05 12.36
CA VAL A 61 -4.89 -7.11 13.02
C VAL A 61 -4.18 -5.77 13.06
N VAL A 62 -4.76 -4.75 12.42
CA VAL A 62 -4.15 -3.43 12.25
C VAL A 62 -5.07 -2.32 12.75
N SER A 63 -4.51 -1.33 13.44
CA SER A 63 -5.23 -0.16 13.92
C SER A 63 -4.76 1.09 13.17
N PHE A 64 -5.71 1.95 12.82
CA PHE A 64 -5.44 3.24 12.17
C PHE A 64 -5.91 4.38 13.06
N GLY A 65 -4.97 5.13 13.66
CA GLY A 65 -5.28 6.21 14.59
C GLY A 65 -6.09 5.71 15.80
N GLY A 66 -7.18 6.40 16.10
CA GLY A 66 -8.12 6.04 17.18
C GLY A 66 -9.32 5.19 16.72
N ASN A 67 -9.30 4.63 15.51
CA ASN A 67 -10.37 3.76 15.03
C ASN A 67 -10.21 2.34 15.61
N PRO A 68 -11.30 1.55 15.69
CA PRO A 68 -11.20 0.14 16.08
C PRO A 68 -10.23 -0.63 15.19
N PRO A 69 -9.52 -1.65 15.73
CA PRO A 69 -8.67 -2.51 14.94
C PRO A 69 -9.50 -3.27 13.90
N ILE A 70 -8.89 -3.50 12.74
CA ILE A 70 -9.49 -4.30 11.66
C ILE A 70 -8.62 -5.52 11.36
N THR A 71 -9.25 -6.61 10.94
CA THR A 71 -8.54 -7.76 10.41
C THR A 71 -8.32 -7.57 8.90
N GLU A 72 -7.09 -7.75 8.46
CA GLU A 72 -6.72 -7.80 7.04
C GLU A 72 -6.24 -9.20 6.68
N GLU A 73 -6.90 -9.81 5.70
CA GLU A 73 -6.47 -11.02 5.01
C GLU A 73 -5.71 -10.61 3.75
N ILE A 74 -4.44 -10.96 3.69
CA ILE A 74 -3.50 -10.53 2.66
C ILE A 74 -3.07 -11.73 1.84
N GLU A 75 -3.18 -11.63 0.52
CA GLU A 75 -2.71 -12.64 -0.43
C GLU A 75 -1.64 -12.03 -1.34
N ILE A 76 -0.51 -12.72 -1.47
CA ILE A 76 0.67 -12.23 -2.17
C ILE A 76 0.91 -13.08 -3.42
N HIS A 77 0.80 -12.45 -4.58
CA HIS A 77 1.22 -13.02 -5.87
C HIS A 77 2.45 -12.26 -6.36
N ASN A 78 3.62 -12.73 -5.92
CA ASN A 78 4.91 -12.16 -6.31
C ASN A 78 5.03 -12.03 -7.84
N GLY A 79 5.55 -10.90 -8.30
CA GLY A 79 5.64 -10.54 -9.72
C GLY A 79 4.46 -9.72 -10.25
N ALA A 80 3.31 -9.66 -9.56
CA ALA A 80 2.17 -8.90 -10.06
C ALA A 80 1.38 -8.11 -9.00
N ILE A 81 0.88 -8.74 -7.95
CA ILE A 81 -0.17 -8.14 -7.12
C ILE A 81 -0.19 -8.63 -5.68
N ILE A 82 -0.56 -7.75 -4.74
CA ILE A 82 -0.95 -8.10 -3.38
C ILE A 82 -2.39 -7.64 -3.15
N TYR A 83 -3.23 -8.55 -2.67
CA TYR A 83 -4.58 -8.27 -2.21
C TYR A 83 -4.57 -8.06 -0.70
N PHE A 84 -5.32 -7.06 -0.23
CA PHE A 84 -5.63 -6.86 1.19
C PHE A 84 -7.15 -6.79 1.31
N ASN A 85 -7.74 -7.68 2.09
CA ASN A 85 -9.20 -7.75 2.27
C ASN A 85 -9.55 -7.57 3.75
N SER A 86 -10.45 -6.63 4.04
CA SER A 86 -11.01 -6.41 5.37
C SER A 86 -12.51 -6.64 5.32
N ALA A 87 -12.92 -7.91 5.45
CA ALA A 87 -14.31 -8.33 5.33
C ALA A 87 -15.22 -7.59 6.36
N ASP A 88 -14.72 -7.38 7.58
CA ASP A 88 -15.46 -6.73 8.69
C ASP A 88 -15.97 -5.33 8.35
N ILE A 89 -15.23 -4.60 7.50
CA ILE A 89 -15.59 -3.23 7.08
C ILE A 89 -15.89 -3.13 5.57
N GLY A 90 -15.90 -4.26 4.86
CA GLY A 90 -16.22 -4.33 3.43
C GLY A 90 -15.26 -3.57 2.52
N THR A 91 -13.98 -3.50 2.88
CA THR A 91 -12.94 -2.83 2.07
C THR A 91 -11.96 -3.81 1.47
N SER A 92 -11.51 -3.54 0.25
CA SER A 92 -10.43 -4.29 -0.41
C SER A 92 -9.43 -3.32 -1.03
N ILE A 93 -8.14 -3.67 -0.93
CA ILE A 93 -7.03 -2.90 -1.47
C ILE A 93 -6.19 -3.81 -2.35
N THR A 94 -5.69 -3.26 -3.46
CA THR A 94 -4.67 -3.93 -4.27
C THR A 94 -3.42 -3.08 -4.37
N ASN A 95 -2.26 -3.70 -4.19
CA ASN A 95 -0.98 -3.11 -4.61
C ASN A 95 -0.50 -3.88 -5.83
N THR A 96 -0.50 -3.24 -6.99
CA THR A 96 -0.13 -3.86 -8.27
C THR A 96 1.18 -3.28 -8.76
N LEU A 97 2.10 -4.16 -9.15
CA LEU A 97 3.32 -3.80 -9.88
C LEU A 97 3.12 -4.15 -11.35
N SER A 98 3.39 -3.20 -12.24
CA SER A 98 3.27 -3.39 -13.69
C SER A 98 4.39 -2.65 -14.42
N TYR A 99 4.41 -2.81 -15.74
CA TYR A 99 5.26 -2.02 -16.64
C TYR A 99 4.38 -1.08 -17.47
N ASP A 100 4.87 0.13 -17.74
CA ASP A 100 4.24 1.03 -18.71
C ASP A 100 4.75 0.77 -20.15
N GLU A 101 4.31 1.59 -21.11
CA GLU A 101 4.68 1.47 -22.52
C GLU A 101 6.19 1.63 -22.80
N ASP A 102 6.92 2.28 -21.89
CA ASP A 102 8.36 2.49 -21.97
C ASP A 102 9.15 1.35 -21.29
N GLY A 103 8.46 0.38 -20.68
CA GLY A 103 9.06 -0.67 -19.88
C GLY A 103 9.48 -0.20 -18.47
N GLU A 104 8.97 0.93 -17.98
CA GLU A 104 9.24 1.42 -16.64
C GLU A 104 8.28 0.82 -15.61
N LEU A 105 8.81 0.49 -14.44
CA LEU A 105 8.01 -0.08 -13.35
C LEU A 105 7.01 0.96 -12.80
N ILE A 106 5.75 0.55 -12.69
CA ILE A 106 4.64 1.33 -12.12
C ILE A 106 4.11 0.61 -10.89
N LEU A 107 4.01 1.33 -9.77
CA LEU A 107 3.27 0.88 -8.60
C LEU A 107 1.90 1.55 -8.57
N THR A 108 0.85 0.77 -8.39
CA THR A 108 -0.54 1.25 -8.28
C THR A 108 -1.18 0.73 -7.00
N PHE A 109 -1.80 1.63 -6.24
CA PHE A 109 -2.71 1.27 -5.15
C PHE A 109 -4.14 1.53 -5.57
N CYS A 110 -5.01 0.54 -5.40
CA CYS A 110 -6.45 0.65 -5.62
C CYS A 110 -7.18 0.38 -4.32
N PHE A 111 -8.17 1.22 -4.00
CA PHE A 111 -9.04 1.08 -2.85
C PHE A 111 -10.48 0.91 -3.35
N ALA A 112 -11.13 -0.16 -2.89
CA ALA A 112 -12.53 -0.45 -3.13
C ALA A 112 -13.26 -0.59 -1.79
N GLY A 113 -14.46 -0.03 -1.69
CA GLY A 113 -15.23 -0.02 -0.44
C GLY A 113 -14.83 1.11 0.53
N GLY A 114 -13.69 1.77 0.33
CA GLY A 114 -13.23 2.89 1.13
C GLY A 114 -11.73 2.83 1.42
N ILE A 115 -11.21 3.86 2.10
CA ILE A 115 -9.82 3.89 2.58
C ILE A 115 -9.84 3.64 4.10
N PRO A 116 -9.23 2.56 4.60
CA PRO A 116 -9.15 2.28 6.03
C PRO A 116 -8.59 3.46 6.84
N GLY A 117 -9.14 3.65 8.03
CA GLY A 117 -8.75 4.75 8.93
C GLY A 117 -9.27 6.14 8.53
N THR A 118 -10.00 6.27 7.42
CA THR A 118 -10.65 7.53 7.03
C THR A 118 -12.10 7.55 7.53
N GLN A 119 -12.45 8.57 8.31
CA GLN A 119 -13.83 8.77 8.77
C GLN A 119 -14.66 9.55 7.74
N ALA A 120 -15.98 9.38 7.81
CA ALA A 120 -16.90 10.23 7.08
C ALA A 120 -16.73 11.68 7.53
N SER A 121 -16.72 12.60 6.56
CA SER A 121 -16.64 14.05 6.77
C SER A 121 -17.89 14.69 6.20
N ASP A 122 -18.40 15.73 6.86
CA ASP A 122 -19.51 16.55 6.35
C ASP A 122 -19.17 17.22 5.01
N LEU A 123 -17.88 17.47 4.79
CA LEU A 123 -17.33 17.93 3.52
C LEU A 123 -16.29 16.91 3.03
N PRO A 124 -16.70 15.87 2.28
CA PRO A 124 -15.76 14.88 1.78
C PRO A 124 -14.82 15.53 0.74
N PRO A 125 -13.54 15.09 0.67
CA PRO A 125 -12.63 15.60 -0.35
C PRO A 125 -13.15 15.27 -1.75
N SER A 126 -12.85 16.14 -2.71
CA SER A 126 -13.11 15.85 -4.12
C SER A 126 -12.36 14.58 -4.57
N ARG A 127 -12.85 13.95 -5.63
CA ARG A 127 -12.19 12.77 -6.23
C ARG A 127 -10.74 13.06 -6.63
N GLN A 128 -10.46 14.28 -7.10
CA GLN A 128 -9.11 14.70 -7.47
C GLN A 128 -8.19 14.81 -6.25
N GLU A 129 -8.65 15.39 -5.16
CA GLU A 129 -7.89 15.47 -3.91
C GLU A 129 -7.63 14.08 -3.32
N LEU A 130 -8.63 13.20 -3.37
CA LEU A 130 -8.47 11.81 -2.95
C LEU A 130 -7.44 11.08 -3.81
N GLY A 131 -7.48 11.24 -5.13
CA GLY A 131 -6.49 10.69 -6.05
C GLY A 131 -5.07 11.20 -5.77
N LYS A 132 -4.91 12.49 -5.44
CA LYS A 132 -3.62 13.05 -5.01
C LYS A 132 -3.12 12.40 -3.70
N ARG A 133 -3.99 12.20 -2.71
CA ARG A 133 -3.65 11.55 -1.44
C ARG A 133 -3.20 10.10 -1.64
N VAL A 134 -3.97 9.30 -2.37
CA VAL A 134 -3.62 7.89 -2.65
C VAL A 134 -2.29 7.82 -3.38
N SER A 135 -2.11 8.64 -4.40
CA SER A 135 -0.87 8.64 -5.16
C SER A 135 0.33 9.16 -4.36
N ALA A 136 0.13 10.01 -3.35
CA ALA A 136 1.16 10.38 -2.38
C ALA A 136 1.53 9.20 -1.47
N GLY A 137 0.57 8.37 -1.07
CA GLY A 137 0.83 7.11 -0.34
C GLY A 137 1.66 6.10 -1.15
N VAL A 138 1.39 5.99 -2.46
CA VAL A 138 2.23 5.21 -3.39
C VAL A 138 3.66 5.76 -3.42
N GLN A 139 3.80 7.08 -3.58
CA GLN A 139 5.10 7.74 -3.61
C GLN A 139 5.88 7.54 -2.30
N HIS A 140 5.21 7.67 -1.16
CA HIS A 140 5.80 7.44 0.16
C HIS A 140 6.29 6.00 0.29
N THR A 141 5.49 5.02 -0.14
CA THR A 141 5.91 3.61 -0.15
C THR A 141 7.19 3.41 -0.96
N ILE A 142 7.25 3.93 -2.19
CA ILE A 142 8.45 3.84 -3.04
C ILE A 142 9.66 4.48 -2.33
N SER A 143 9.49 5.65 -1.72
CA SER A 143 10.56 6.34 -0.99
C SER A 143 11.03 5.56 0.24
N THR A 144 10.13 4.91 0.98
CA THR A 144 10.48 4.05 2.11
C THR A 144 11.28 2.83 1.62
N ILE A 145 10.86 2.18 0.53
CA ILE A 145 11.62 1.06 -0.06
C ILE A 145 13.03 1.50 -0.45
N ARG A 146 13.20 2.67 -1.08
CA ARG A 146 14.54 3.20 -1.38
C ARG A 146 15.40 3.35 -0.13
N LYS A 147 14.86 3.93 0.94
CA LYS A 147 15.60 4.05 2.21
C LYS A 147 16.02 2.69 2.77
N LEU A 148 15.15 1.69 2.66
CA LEU A 148 15.45 0.32 3.10
C LEU A 148 16.50 -0.37 2.22
N VAL A 149 16.63 0.00 0.95
CA VAL A 149 17.73 -0.45 0.09
C VAL A 149 19.02 0.29 0.46
N GLU A 150 18.96 1.62 0.60
CA GLU A 150 20.11 2.47 0.93
C GLU A 150 20.76 2.09 2.27
N ASN A 151 19.97 1.71 3.27
CA ASN A 151 20.49 1.31 4.58
C ASN A 151 20.85 -0.18 4.68
N GLY A 152 20.70 -0.96 3.60
CA GLY A 152 21.06 -2.37 3.53
C GLY A 152 20.06 -3.34 4.16
N THR A 153 18.86 -2.90 4.54
CA THR A 153 17.79 -3.80 5.00
C THR A 153 17.25 -4.67 3.87
N ILE A 154 17.17 -4.13 2.64
CA ILE A 154 16.83 -4.87 1.43
C ILE A 154 18.08 -5.01 0.56
N THR A 155 18.54 -6.25 0.32
CA THR A 155 19.79 -6.54 -0.40
C THR A 155 19.62 -7.46 -1.61
N VAL A 156 18.38 -7.81 -1.95
CA VAL A 156 18.02 -8.77 -3.02
C VAL A 156 18.40 -8.32 -4.43
#